data_AF-A0AAU9TP93-F1
#
_entry.id   AF-A0AAU9TP93-F1
#
_cell.length_a   1.000
_cell.length_b   1.000
_cell.length_c   1.000
_cell.angle_alpha   90.00
_cell.angle_beta   90.00
_cell.angle_gamma   90.00
#
_symmetry.space_group_name_H-M   'P 1'
#
loop_
_entity.id
_entity.type
_entity.pdbx_description
1 polymer ?
#
loop_
_entity_poly.entity_id
_entity_poly.type
_entity_poly.pdbx_seq_one_letter_code
_entity_poly.pdbx_strand_id
1 'polypeptide(L)'
;MKRDAYGDDGPMHKRQRHADDEVTFLIPSKVAGSIIGKGGSNISKLRNEYKASITVPDCPGPERVLSITASDIDTIMEIVKDILPSLADERPKTDCARRVMTVTSLRRLCDGRDAGYRPY
;
A
#
# COMPACT_ATOMS: atom_id res chain seq x y z
N MET A 1 17.99 11.27 65.52
CA MET A 1 17.59 12.33 64.55
C MET A 1 18.89 12.81 63.92
N LYS A 2 19.17 12.70 62.62
CA LYS A 2 18.37 12.94 61.43
C LYS A 2 18.71 11.92 60.32
N ARG A 3 17.74 11.63 59.45
CA ARG A 3 17.89 10.84 58.22
C ARG A 3 18.40 11.79 57.13
N ASP A 4 19.56 11.48 56.55
CA ASP A 4 19.99 12.10 55.31
C ASP A 4 19.53 11.19 54.16
N ALA A 5 18.30 11.43 53.72
CA ALA A 5 17.75 10.86 52.50
C ALA A 5 17.26 12.03 51.66
N TYR A 6 18.10 12.48 50.72
CA TYR A 6 17.66 13.26 49.57
C TYR A 6 18.21 12.56 48.33
N GLY A 7 17.49 11.53 47.90
CA GLY A 7 17.57 11.05 46.53
C GLY A 7 17.00 12.15 45.64
N ASP A 8 17.88 12.83 44.92
CA ASP A 8 17.55 13.76 43.84
C ASP A 8 17.30 12.94 42.57
N ASP A 9 16.19 12.21 42.55
CA ASP A 9 15.68 11.61 41.31
C ASP A 9 14.78 12.65 40.64
N GLY A 10 15.42 13.64 40.03
CA GLY A 10 14.73 14.66 39.22
C GLY A 10 13.84 14.01 38.16
N PRO A 11 12.75 14.68 37.73
CA PRO A 11 11.83 14.12 36.77
C PRO A 11 12.56 13.84 35.46
N MET A 12 12.73 12.55 35.19
CA MET A 12 13.21 11.99 33.93
C MET A 12 12.46 12.71 32.82
N HIS A 13 13.16 13.57 32.07
CA HIS A 13 12.62 14.19 30.87
C HIS A 13 12.13 13.02 30.02
N LYS A 14 10.80 12.82 29.98
CA LYS A 14 10.15 12.04 28.94
C LYS A 14 10.57 12.77 27.68
N ARG A 15 11.65 12.29 27.07
CA ARG A 15 12.06 12.60 25.70
C ARG A 15 10.74 12.67 24.96
N GLN A 16 10.36 13.87 24.56
CA GLN A 16 9.19 14.08 23.74
C GLN A 16 9.48 13.22 22.53
N ARG A 17 8.94 11.99 22.54
CA ARG A 17 8.95 11.14 21.38
C ARG A 17 8.18 12.02 20.41
N HIS A 18 8.87 12.49 19.37
CA HIS A 18 8.18 12.98 18.20
C HIS A 18 7.06 11.97 17.97
N ALA A 19 5.81 12.41 18.08
CA ALA A 19 4.71 11.53 17.83
C ALA A 19 4.81 11.23 16.34
N ASP A 20 5.40 10.09 15.98
CA ASP A 20 5.41 9.65 14.60
C ASP A 20 3.93 9.54 14.19
N ASP A 21 3.56 10.27 13.15
CA ASP A 21 2.20 10.26 12.64
C ASP A 21 1.96 8.91 11.95
N GLU A 22 0.92 8.22 12.39
CA GLU A 22 0.50 6.94 11.83
C GLU A 22 -0.85 7.08 11.14
N VAL A 23 -0.92 6.62 9.89
CA VAL A 23 -2.17 6.54 9.14
C VAL A 23 -2.39 5.11 8.66
N THR A 24 -3.58 4.59 8.95
CA THR A 24 -3.99 3.25 8.55
C THR A 24 -5.10 3.31 7.51
N PHE A 25 -4.92 2.62 6.40
CA PHE A 25 -5.91 2.50 5.32
C PHE A 25 -6.45 1.09 5.26
N LEU A 26 -7.77 0.97 5.05
CA LEU A 26 -8.40 -0.27 4.64
C LEU A 26 -8.41 -0.32 3.11
N ILE A 27 -7.72 -1.30 2.55
CA ILE A 27 -7.63 -1.48 1.10
C ILE A 27 -8.05 -2.90 0.73
N PRO A 28 -8.72 -3.11 -0.42
CA PRO A 28 -9.00 -4.45 -0.89
C PRO A 28 -7.71 -5.21 -1.22
N SER A 29 -7.69 -6.53 -0.95
CA SER A 29 -6.55 -7.41 -1.20
C SER A 29 -6.02 -7.34 -2.65
N LYS A 30 -6.90 -7.06 -3.62
CA LYS A 30 -6.54 -6.88 -5.03
C LYS A 30 -5.60 -5.69 -5.26
N VAL A 31 -5.84 -4.57 -4.57
CA VAL A 31 -5.07 -3.34 -4.72
C VAL A 31 -3.77 -3.43 -3.92
N ALA A 32 -3.80 -4.07 -2.75
CA ALA A 32 -2.60 -4.30 -1.95
C ALA A 32 -1.46 -4.97 -2.74
N GLY A 33 -1.78 -5.96 -3.59
CA GLY A 33 -0.78 -6.60 -4.46
C GLY A 33 -0.18 -5.65 -5.50
N SER A 34 -0.97 -4.71 -6.02
CA SER A 34 -0.50 -3.66 -6.94
C SER A 34 0.44 -2.67 -6.21
N ILE A 35 0.07 -2.27 -5.00
CA ILE A 35 0.85 -1.34 -4.15
C ILE A 35 2.20 -1.95 -3.75
N ILE A 36 2.23 -3.22 -3.37
CA ILE A 36 3.48 -3.93 -3.03
C ILE A 36 4.39 -4.06 -4.26
N GLY A 37 3.79 -4.30 -5.43
CA GLY A 37 4.49 -4.53 -6.69
C GLY A 37 5.12 -5.92 -6.77
N LYS A 38 5.62 -6.30 -7.96
CA LYS A 38 6.26 -7.60 -8.19
C LYS A 38 7.48 -7.75 -7.27
N GLY A 39 7.45 -8.76 -6.40
CA GLY A 39 8.54 -9.04 -5.45
C GLY A 39 8.79 -7.97 -4.40
N GLY A 40 7.80 -7.10 -4.10
CA GLY A 40 7.98 -6.03 -3.11
C GLY A 40 8.87 -4.87 -3.57
N SER A 41 9.17 -4.78 -4.87
CA SER A 41 10.01 -3.69 -5.40
C SER A 41 9.37 -2.32 -5.20
N ASN A 42 8.05 -2.20 -5.32
CA ASN A 42 7.37 -0.91 -5.22
C ASN A 42 7.33 -0.40 -3.78
N ILE A 43 6.92 -1.25 -2.82
CA ILE A 43 6.95 -0.88 -1.39
C ILE A 43 8.37 -0.56 -0.90
N SER A 44 9.40 -1.24 -1.44
CA SER A 44 10.80 -0.94 -1.10
C SER A 44 11.23 0.44 -1.61
N LYS A 45 10.78 0.84 -2.80
CA LYS A 45 11.03 2.18 -3.34
C LYS A 45 10.36 3.26 -2.51
N LEU A 46 9.07 3.10 -2.21
CA LEU A 46 8.30 4.06 -1.40
C LEU A 46 8.95 4.28 -0.02
N ARG A 47 9.37 3.20 0.65
CA ARG A 47 10.08 3.29 1.94
C ARG A 47 11.39 4.07 1.82
N ASN A 48 12.13 3.93 0.72
CA ASN A 48 13.42 4.60 0.52
C ASN A 48 13.27 6.07 0.10
N GLU A 49 12.29 6.37 -0.74
CA GLU A 49 12.01 7.70 -1.27
C GLU A 49 11.47 8.63 -0.18
N TYR A 50 10.47 8.15 0.56
CA TYR A 50 9.78 8.94 1.58
C TYR A 50 10.36 8.75 2.99
N LYS A 51 11.33 7.86 3.17
CA LYS A 51 11.90 7.50 4.49
C LYS A 51 10.83 7.13 5.54
N ALA A 52 9.70 6.58 5.08
CA ALA A 52 8.56 6.20 5.90
C ALA A 52 8.52 4.69 6.16
N SER A 53 7.94 4.29 7.29
CA SER A 53 7.70 2.89 7.63
C SER A 53 6.32 2.47 7.13
N ILE A 54 6.28 1.64 6.09
CA ILE A 54 5.03 1.18 5.47
C ILE A 54 4.87 -0.31 5.78
N THR A 55 3.83 -0.72 6.48
CA THR A 55 3.56 -2.12 6.85
C THR A 55 2.22 -2.58 6.29
N VAL A 56 2.20 -3.80 5.74
CA VAL A 56 0.99 -4.44 5.24
C VAL A 56 0.93 -5.84 5.86
N PRO A 57 0.12 -6.07 6.90
CA PRO A 57 -0.07 -7.40 7.45
C PRO A 57 -0.87 -8.27 6.48
N ASP A 58 -0.47 -9.53 6.34
CA ASP A 58 -1.23 -10.54 5.62
C ASP A 58 -2.43 -10.98 6.47
N CYS A 59 -3.59 -10.38 6.21
CA CYS A 59 -4.86 -10.83 6.78
C CYS A 59 -5.55 -11.82 5.82
N PRO A 60 -6.12 -12.93 6.34
CA PRO A 60 -7.01 -13.80 5.59
C PRO A 60 -8.38 -13.11 5.45
N GLY A 61 -8.49 -12.18 4.50
CA GLY A 61 -9.72 -11.41 4.27
C GLY A 61 -9.76 -10.73 2.89
N PRO A 62 -10.95 -10.28 2.46
CA PRO A 62 -11.10 -9.52 1.22
C PRO A 62 -10.39 -8.15 1.29
N GLU A 63 -10.11 -7.67 2.51
CA GLU A 63 -9.47 -6.40 2.81
C GLU A 63 -8.18 -6.61 3.60
N ARG A 64 -7.24 -5.68 3.43
CA ARG A 64 -5.95 -5.60 4.11
C ARG A 64 -5.78 -4.21 4.71
N VAL A 65 -5.07 -4.15 5.82
CA VAL A 65 -4.69 -2.89 6.47
C VAL A 65 -3.35 -2.44 5.91
N LEU A 66 -3.23 -1.18 5.50
CA LEU A 66 -1.97 -0.58 5.12
C LEU A 66 -1.64 0.49 6.16
N SER A 67 -0.65 0.21 7.01
CA SER A 67 -0.17 1.12 8.04
C SER A 67 1.04 1.89 7.52
N ILE A 68 0.97 3.22 7.52
CA ILE A 68 2.07 4.10 7.16
C ILE A 68 2.42 4.91 8.40
N THR A 69 3.68 4.90 8.78
CA THR A 69 4.23 5.69 9.87
C THR A 69 5.35 6.57 9.32
N ALA A 70 5.24 7.88 9.53
CA ALA A 70 6.27 8.83 9.12
C ALA A 70 6.39 9.97 10.14
N SER A 71 7.52 10.67 10.11
CA SER A 71 7.79 11.80 10.99
C SER A 71 7.01 13.07 10.61
N ASP A 72 6.62 13.18 9.34
CA ASP A 72 6.01 14.37 8.75
C ASP A 72 4.71 14.01 8.02
N ILE A 73 3.63 14.74 8.32
CA ILE A 73 2.32 14.57 7.68
C ILE A 73 2.39 14.83 6.16
N ASP A 74 3.22 15.78 5.74
CA ASP A 74 3.40 16.11 4.32
C ASP A 74 3.88 14.90 3.51
N THR A 75 4.82 14.13 4.08
CA THR A 75 5.32 12.90 3.48
C THR A 75 4.23 11.83 3.37
N ILE A 76 3.38 11.69 4.40
CA ILE A 76 2.24 10.77 4.37
C ILE A 76 1.28 11.16 3.23
N MET A 77 0.99 12.45 3.08
CA MET A 77 0.14 12.95 2.00
C MET A 77 0.72 12.69 0.61
N GLU A 78 2.04 12.78 0.42
CA GLU A 78 2.68 12.41 -0.84
C GLU A 78 2.54 10.92 -1.13
N ILE A 79 2.78 10.05 -0.15
CA ILE A 79 2.60 8.60 -0.32
C ILE A 79 1.16 8.27 -0.71
N VAL A 80 0.18 8.92 -0.07
CA VAL A 80 -1.24 8.72 -0.39
C VAL A 80 -1.55 9.14 -1.82
N LYS A 81 -0.99 10.26 -2.29
CA LYS A 81 -1.16 10.72 -3.68
C LYS A 81 -0.61 9.72 -4.69
N ASP A 82 0.49 9.05 -4.37
CA ASP A 82 1.10 8.02 -5.21
C ASP A 82 0.33 6.69 -5.20
N ILE A 83 -0.35 6.37 -4.09
CA ILE A 83 -1.18 5.17 -3.98
C ILE A 83 -2.55 5.37 -4.68
N LEU A 84 -3.09 6.59 -4.73
CA LEU A 84 -4.36 6.91 -5.39
C LEU A 84 -4.47 6.41 -6.86
N PRO A 85 -3.48 6.62 -7.75
CA PRO A 85 -3.56 6.09 -9.11
C PRO A 85 -3.54 4.56 -9.13
N SER A 86 -2.89 3.91 -8.15
CA SER A 86 -2.89 2.45 -8.03
C SER A 86 -4.26 1.87 -7.62
N LEU A 87 -5.15 2.70 -7.07
CA LEU A 87 -6.56 2.40 -6.78
C LEU A 87 -7.48 2.72 -7.97
N ALA A 88 -7.17 3.77 -8.74
CA ALA A 88 -8.01 4.26 -9.85
C ALA A 88 -7.75 3.56 -11.18
N ASP A 89 -6.54 3.04 -11.41
CA ASP A 89 -6.19 2.26 -12.59
C ASP A 89 -6.65 0.80 -12.41
N GLU A 90 -7.96 0.60 -12.31
CA GLU A 90 -8.59 -0.66 -12.72
C GLU A 90 -8.50 -0.82 -14.25
N ARG A 91 -7.34 -0.55 -14.88
CA ARG A 91 -7.05 -1.16 -16.18
C ARG A 91 -6.55 -2.57 -15.90
N PRO A 92 -7.34 -3.60 -16.25
CA PRO A 92 -7.06 -4.98 -15.86
C PRO A 92 -5.72 -5.41 -16.45
N LYS A 93 -4.70 -5.59 -15.60
CA LYS A 93 -3.38 -6.10 -16.03
C LYS A 93 -3.37 -7.63 -16.21
N THR A 94 -4.49 -8.17 -16.67
CA THR A 94 -4.64 -9.53 -17.17
C THR A 94 -5.58 -9.52 -18.36
N ASP A 95 -5.02 -9.37 -19.55
CA ASP A 95 -5.49 -10.15 -20.68
C ASP A 95 -5.47 -11.64 -20.26
N CYS A 96 -6.62 -12.20 -19.89
CA CYS A 96 -6.94 -13.64 -19.92
C CYS A 96 -8.36 -14.00 -19.43
N ALA A 97 -9.10 -13.11 -18.76
CA ALA A 97 -10.49 -13.39 -18.38
C ALA A 97 -11.44 -12.24 -18.77
N ARG A 98 -11.57 -12.05 -20.08
CA ARG A 98 -12.73 -11.39 -20.67
C ARG A 98 -13.97 -12.27 -20.43
N ARG A 99 -14.57 -12.14 -19.25
CA ARG A 99 -15.87 -12.75 -18.93
C ARG A 99 -16.62 -11.94 -17.88
N VAL A 100 -16.72 -10.63 -18.09
CA VAL A 100 -17.86 -9.88 -17.56
C VAL A 100 -18.66 -9.42 -18.76
N MET A 101 -19.74 -10.16 -19.00
CA MET A 101 -20.91 -9.67 -19.70
C MET A 101 -21.43 -8.42 -18.98
N THR A 102 -20.93 -7.24 -19.32
CA THR A 102 -21.76 -6.05 -19.17
C THR A 102 -22.36 -5.78 -20.54
N VAL A 103 -23.65 -6.08 -20.61
CA VAL A 103 -24.56 -5.68 -21.67
C VAL A 103 -24.60 -4.16 -21.75
N THR A 104 -23.61 -3.56 -22.41
CA THR A 104 -23.72 -2.19 -22.88
C THR A 104 -23.25 -2.14 -24.32
N SER A 105 -24.21 -1.78 -25.16
CA SER A 105 -24.23 -1.80 -26.60
C SER A 105 -22.95 -1.33 -27.31
N LEU A 106 -22.67 -2.03 -28.41
CA LEU A 106 -22.13 -1.54 -29.68
C LEU A 106 -20.60 -1.59 -29.95
N ARG A 107 -20.27 -2.62 -30.75
CA ARG A 107 -19.37 -2.64 -31.93
C ARG A 107 -17.84 -2.72 -31.75
N ARG A 108 -17.35 -3.83 -32.35
CA ARG A 108 -16.13 -3.98 -33.19
C ARG A 108 -14.79 -3.94 -32.45
N LEU A 109 -13.77 -4.70 -32.79
CA LEU A 109 -13.52 -5.77 -33.76
C LEU A 109 -12.30 -6.49 -33.15
N CYS A 110 -12.37 -7.78 -32.82
CA CYS A 110 -11.14 -8.52 -32.55
C CYS A 110 -10.58 -8.91 -33.91
N ASP A 111 -9.55 -8.20 -34.35
CA ASP A 111 -8.77 -8.53 -35.53
C ASP A 111 -8.25 -9.97 -35.42
N GLY A 112 -8.52 -10.73 -36.48
CA GLY A 112 -8.08 -12.09 -36.65
C GLY A 112 -6.56 -12.17 -36.63
N ARG A 113 -6.04 -13.08 -35.82
CA ARG A 113 -4.80 -13.78 -36.14
C ARG A 113 -5.08 -15.26 -36.10
N ASP A 114 -5.32 -15.79 -37.29
CA ASP A 114 -5.19 -17.18 -37.68
C ASP A 114 -3.98 -17.83 -37.00
N ALA A 115 -4.24 -18.57 -35.92
CA ALA A 115 -3.32 -19.61 -35.48
C ALA A 115 -3.59 -20.84 -36.34
N GLY A 116 -2.73 -21.03 -37.33
CA GLY A 116 -2.77 -22.13 -38.28
C GLY A 116 -2.82 -23.49 -37.57
N TYR A 117 -3.91 -24.20 -37.80
CA TYR A 117 -4.03 -25.63 -37.56
C TYR A 117 -3.43 -26.34 -38.78
N ARG A 118 -2.24 -26.94 -38.64
CA ARG A 118 -1.71 -27.92 -39.60
C ARG A 118 -1.72 -29.30 -38.94
N PRO A 119 -2.56 -30.24 -39.38
CA PRO A 119 -2.38 -31.64 -39.07
C PRO A 119 -1.37 -32.26 -40.05
N TYR A 120 -0.43 -33.03 -39.52
CA TYR A 120 0.15 -34.19 -40.17
C TYR A 120 0.04 -35.36 -39.21
#